data_AF-A0A5B0CRQ9-F1
#
_entry.id   AF-A0A5B0CRQ9-F1
#
_cell.length_a   1.000
_cell.length_b   1.000
_cell.length_c   1.000
_cell.angle_alpha   90.00
_cell.angle_beta   90.00
_cell.angle_gamma   90.00
#
_symmetry.space_group_name_H-M   'P 1'
#
loop_
_entity.id
_entity.type
_entity.pdbx_description
1 polymer ?
#
loop_
_entity_poly.entity_id
_entity_poly.type
_entity_poly.pdbx_seq_one_letter_code
_entity_poly.pdbx_strand_id
1 'polypeptide(L)'
;MKEKLAIMLITFTLLFVYLLTPAAKASSEISIGGKAGSYQYKVIMGQGPFTWEIGHKGSLFVIEESEINRDDLNTFRNSVEDIKIQKFKVGFSVFYLFVIGMVLVIAKRRKNGIGKEYLLIIIGLVGITFYYGLIASIGLNHSLRDAEFYYLGLIQ
;
A
#
# COMPACT_ATOMS: atom_id res chain seq x y z
N MET A 1 -13.69 -32.62 -4.56
CA MET A 1 -12.52 -31.84 -5.06
C MET A 1 -12.90 -30.42 -5.47
N LYS A 2 -14.02 -30.21 -6.17
CA LYS A 2 -14.55 -28.88 -6.53
C LYS A 2 -14.93 -28.04 -5.29
N GLU A 3 -15.58 -28.65 -4.31
CA GLU A 3 -15.94 -28.01 -3.03
C GLU A 3 -14.72 -27.52 -2.23
N LYS A 4 -13.67 -28.35 -2.10
CA LYS A 4 -12.42 -27.96 -1.42
C LYS A 4 -11.75 -26.75 -2.11
N LEU A 5 -11.82 -26.69 -3.43
CA LEU A 5 -11.26 -25.61 -4.24
C LEU A 5 -12.07 -24.31 -4.07
N ALA A 6 -13.40 -24.43 -3.99
CA ALA A 6 -14.30 -23.30 -3.72
C ALA A 6 -14.10 -22.72 -2.31
N ILE A 7 -14.04 -23.58 -1.29
CA ILE A 7 -13.78 -23.15 0.10
C ILE A 7 -12.43 -22.43 0.17
N MET A 8 -11.38 -23.00 -0.43
CA MET A 8 -10.05 -22.39 -0.48
C MET A 8 -10.08 -20.98 -1.13
N LEU A 9 -10.78 -20.83 -2.26
CA LEU A 9 -10.92 -19.53 -2.94
C LEU A 9 -11.65 -18.50 -2.07
N ILE A 10 -12.75 -18.91 -1.43
CA ILE A 10 -13.52 -18.01 -0.55
C ILE A 10 -12.66 -17.59 0.66
N THR A 11 -11.99 -18.52 1.34
CA THR A 11 -11.11 -18.20 2.47
C THR A 11 -9.98 -17.26 2.06
N PHE A 12 -9.34 -17.53 0.91
CA PHE A 12 -8.26 -16.68 0.41
C PHE A 12 -8.78 -15.28 0.01
N THR A 13 -10.02 -15.18 -0.48
CA THR A 13 -10.70 -13.90 -0.74
C THR A 13 -10.97 -13.12 0.53
N LEU A 14 -11.48 -13.77 1.58
CA LEU A 14 -11.75 -13.11 2.86
C LEU A 14 -10.46 -12.55 3.47
N LEU A 15 -9.37 -13.32 3.41
CA LEU A 15 -8.03 -12.85 3.82
C LEU A 15 -7.55 -11.68 2.95
N PHE A 16 -7.77 -11.75 1.64
CA PHE A 16 -7.42 -10.67 0.72
C PHE A 16 -8.15 -9.36 1.05
N VAL A 17 -9.47 -9.43 1.26
CA VAL A 17 -10.28 -8.27 1.65
C VAL A 17 -9.81 -7.73 2.99
N TYR A 18 -9.58 -8.59 3.99
CA TYR A 18 -9.09 -8.19 5.30
C TYR A 18 -7.76 -7.41 5.22
N LEU A 19 -6.80 -7.90 4.43
CA LEU A 19 -5.49 -7.24 4.26
C LEU A 19 -5.55 -5.90 3.52
N LEU A 20 -6.60 -5.67 2.73
CA LEU A 20 -6.76 -4.43 1.96
C LEU A 20 -7.64 -3.39 2.63
N THR A 21 -8.49 -3.81 3.58
CA THR A 21 -9.27 -2.86 4.39
C THR A 21 -8.34 -1.90 5.13
N PRO A 22 -8.68 -0.60 5.20
CA PRO A 22 -7.89 0.36 5.96
C PRO A 22 -7.92 -0.02 7.44
N ALA A 23 -6.80 -0.51 7.96
CA ALA A 23 -6.61 -0.62 9.40
C ALA A 23 -6.52 0.80 9.99
N ALA A 24 -7.13 1.01 11.16
CA ALA A 24 -6.94 2.24 11.91
C ALA A 24 -5.42 2.45 12.12
N LYS A 25 -4.92 3.62 11.73
CA LYS A 25 -3.52 4.00 11.93
C LYS A 25 -3.30 4.23 13.42
N ALA A 26 -3.09 3.18 14.19
CA ALA A 26 -2.47 3.31 15.50
C ALA A 26 -0.98 3.52 15.26
N SER A 27 -0.53 4.78 15.38
CA SER A 27 0.89 5.13 15.44
C SER A 27 1.48 4.57 16.74
N SER A 28 1.72 3.26 16.78
CA SER A 28 2.49 2.61 17.85
C SER A 28 3.86 2.21 17.32
N GLU A 29 4.61 3.16 16.77
CA GLU A 29 6.02 2.93 16.50
C GLU A 29 6.79 4.24 16.55
N ILE A 30 7.73 4.29 17.48
CA ILE A 30 8.86 5.21 17.48
C ILE A 30 9.72 4.81 16.27
N SER A 31 9.25 5.12 15.05
CA SER A 31 10.03 4.92 13.82
C SER A 31 10.81 6.20 13.54
N ILE A 32 12.09 6.14 13.89
CA ILE A 32 13.06 7.20 13.63
C ILE A 32 13.51 7.07 12.16
N GLY A 33 12.54 7.17 11.25
CA GLY A 33 12.73 7.26 9.81
C GLY A 33 11.97 6.23 8.96
N GLY A 34 11.73 6.62 7.71
CA GLY A 34 11.00 5.83 6.71
C GLY A 34 11.44 6.18 5.29
N LYS A 35 11.28 5.23 4.35
CA LYS A 35 11.64 5.41 2.94
C LYS A 35 10.63 4.75 2.03
N ALA A 36 10.06 5.52 1.11
CA ALA A 36 9.11 5.04 0.10
C ALA A 36 9.02 6.01 -1.08
N GLY A 37 8.77 5.50 -2.29
CA GLY A 37 8.50 6.38 -3.44
C GLY A 37 9.67 7.28 -3.89
N SER A 38 10.91 6.94 -3.54
CA SER A 38 12.11 7.79 -3.68
C SER A 38 12.22 8.91 -2.65
N TYR A 39 11.27 9.00 -1.73
CA TYR A 39 11.28 9.90 -0.58
C TYR A 39 11.78 9.17 0.66
N GLN A 40 12.42 9.90 1.56
CA GLN A 40 12.83 9.41 2.86
C GLN A 40 12.74 10.51 3.91
N TYR A 41 12.52 10.12 5.16
CA TYR A 41 12.63 10.99 6.32
C TYR A 41 13.33 10.24 7.45
N LYS A 42 13.92 10.97 8.39
CA LYS A 42 14.46 10.47 9.66
C LYS A 42 14.34 11.56 10.71
N VAL A 43 13.76 11.23 11.85
CA VAL A 43 13.58 12.16 12.98
C VAL A 43 14.69 11.95 14.00
N ILE A 44 15.57 12.93 14.16
CA ILE A 44 16.69 12.90 15.09
C ILE A 44 16.25 13.63 16.38
N MET A 45 16.17 12.87 17.47
CA MET A 45 15.84 13.41 18.80
C MET A 45 17.13 13.82 19.53
N GLY A 46 17.27 15.10 19.83
CA GLY A 46 18.37 15.67 20.61
C GLY A 46 17.92 16.29 21.94
N GLN A 47 18.79 17.07 22.60
CA GLN A 47 18.41 17.86 23.79
C GLN A 47 17.74 19.22 23.44
N GLY A 48 17.63 19.54 22.15
CA GLY A 48 16.93 20.72 21.61
C GLY A 48 15.71 20.33 20.76
N PRO A 49 15.19 21.23 19.89
CA PRO A 49 14.08 20.92 19.01
C PRO A 49 14.41 19.74 18.08
N PHE A 50 13.38 18.97 17.68
CA PHE A 50 13.56 17.83 16.80
C PHE A 50 14.20 18.24 15.48
N THR A 51 15.16 17.45 15.02
CA THR A 51 15.80 17.68 13.71
C THR A 51 15.34 16.60 12.75
N TRP A 52 14.94 16.99 11.54
CA TRP A 52 14.48 16.09 10.50
C TRP A 52 15.51 16.03 9.38
N GLU A 53 15.91 14.83 8.99
CA GLU A 53 16.59 14.58 7.72
C GLU A 53 15.55 14.10 6.71
N ILE A 54 15.24 14.92 5.71
CA ILE A 54 14.33 14.57 4.62
C ILE A 54 15.09 14.40 3.31
N GLY A 55 14.60 13.58 2.39
CA GLY A 55 15.26 13.39 1.12
C GLY A 55 14.38 12.92 -0.01
N HIS A 56 14.83 13.20 -1.23
CA HIS A 56 14.20 12.81 -2.48
C HIS A 56 15.28 12.45 -3.51
N LYS A 57 15.18 11.27 -4.14
CA LYS A 57 16.09 10.79 -5.20
C LYS A 57 17.60 10.88 -4.85
N GLY A 58 17.94 10.73 -3.57
CA GLY A 58 19.32 10.73 -3.09
C GLY A 58 19.80 12.09 -2.55
N SER A 59 19.06 13.18 -2.78
CA SER A 59 19.31 14.46 -2.12
C SER A 59 18.78 14.44 -0.70
N LEU A 60 19.55 14.97 0.25
CA LEU A 60 19.23 15.02 1.67
C LEU A 60 19.28 16.47 2.18
N PHE A 61 18.31 16.83 3.02
CA PHE A 61 18.22 18.11 3.69
C PHE A 61 17.96 17.91 5.17
N VAL A 62 18.62 18.72 5.99
CA VAL A 62 18.45 18.72 7.45
C VAL A 62 17.67 19.96 7.83
N ILE A 63 16.57 19.78 8.56
CA ILE A 63 15.63 20.82 8.91
C ILE A 63 15.38 20.77 10.42
N GLU A 64 15.46 21.91 11.09
CA GLU A 64 15.06 22.06 12.48
C GLU A 64 13.53 22.23 12.55
N GLU A 65 12.87 21.43 13.37
CA GLU A 65 11.43 21.54 13.59
C GLU A 65 11.11 22.82 14.37
N SER A 66 10.13 23.56 13.88
CA SER A 66 9.57 24.76 14.47
C SER A 66 8.04 24.70 14.42
N GLU A 67 7.35 25.60 15.12
CA GLU A 67 5.88 25.66 15.05
C GLU A 67 5.35 25.92 13.64
N ILE A 68 6.15 26.54 12.76
CA ILE A 68 5.73 26.91 11.40
C ILE A 68 5.75 25.70 10.46
N ASN A 69 6.76 24.83 10.58
CA ASN A 69 6.99 23.72 9.64
C ASN A 69 6.59 22.34 10.18
N ARG A 70 6.14 22.26 11.45
CA ARG A 70 5.77 20.99 12.10
C ARG A 70 4.67 20.23 11.37
N ASP A 71 3.63 20.92 10.93
CA ASP A 71 2.51 20.28 10.23
C ASP A 71 2.92 19.76 8.85
N ASP A 72 3.79 20.49 8.14
CA ASP A 72 4.33 20.08 6.85
C ASP A 72 5.26 18.86 6.99
N LEU A 73 6.11 18.83 8.03
CA LEU A 73 6.97 17.69 8.34
C LEU A 73 6.15 16.43 8.68
N ASN A 74 5.10 16.58 9.49
CA ASN A 74 4.22 15.46 9.83
C ASN A 74 3.42 14.98 8.62
N THR A 75 2.97 15.90 7.77
CA THR A 75 2.22 15.52 6.57
C THR A 75 3.14 14.84 5.56
N PHE A 76 4.35 15.35 5.35
CA PHE A 76 5.38 14.69 4.55
C PHE A 76 5.66 13.26 5.05
N ARG A 77 5.88 13.08 6.35
CA ARG A 77 6.02 11.75 6.97
C ARG A 77 4.86 10.83 6.64
N ASN A 78 3.63 11.30 6.88
CA ASN A 78 2.43 10.52 6.65
C ASN A 78 2.29 10.13 5.18
N SER A 79 2.62 11.04 4.25
CA SER A 79 2.62 10.75 2.81
C SER A 79 3.67 9.69 2.45
N VAL A 80 4.87 9.73 3.03
CA VAL A 80 5.90 8.69 2.82
C VAL A 80 5.44 7.33 3.36
N GLU A 81 4.86 7.29 4.55
CA GLU A 81 4.30 6.05 5.10
C GLU A 81 3.13 5.52 4.24
N ASP A 82 2.27 6.41 3.74
CA ASP A 82 1.14 6.03 2.89
C ASP A 82 1.59 5.50 1.54
N ILE A 83 2.64 6.06 0.92
CA ILE A 83 3.24 5.48 -0.29
C ILE A 83 3.62 4.02 -0.05
N LYS A 84 4.23 3.69 1.10
CA LYS A 84 4.64 2.32 1.43
C LYS A 84 3.41 1.40 1.50
N ILE A 85 2.37 1.82 2.21
CA ILE A 85 1.14 1.05 2.37
C ILE A 85 0.44 0.86 1.02
N GLN A 86 0.27 1.92 0.24
CA GLN A 86 -0.44 1.85 -1.03
C GLN A 86 0.34 1.02 -2.07
N LYS A 87 1.68 1.12 -2.12
CA LYS A 87 2.51 0.22 -2.94
C LYS A 87 2.30 -1.23 -2.58
N PHE A 88 2.25 -1.56 -1.29
CA PHE A 88 1.97 -2.92 -0.83
C PHE A 88 0.59 -3.38 -1.31
N LYS A 89 -0.46 -2.55 -1.15
CA LYS A 89 -1.82 -2.88 -1.60
C LYS A 89 -1.92 -3.12 -3.11
N VAL A 90 -1.25 -2.29 -3.92
CA VAL A 90 -1.17 -2.48 -5.38
C VAL A 90 -0.47 -3.80 -5.71
N GLY A 91 0.72 -4.03 -5.15
CA GLY A 91 1.49 -5.26 -5.39
C GLY A 91 0.73 -6.52 -4.97
N PHE A 92 0.05 -6.47 -3.83
CA PHE A 92 -0.77 -7.57 -3.32
C PHE A 92 -1.99 -7.83 -4.22
N SER A 93 -2.63 -6.79 -4.76
CA SER A 93 -3.72 -6.92 -5.73
C SER A 93 -3.27 -7.59 -7.03
N VAL A 94 -2.10 -7.21 -7.56
CA VAL A 94 -1.51 -7.85 -8.75
C VAL A 94 -1.17 -9.31 -8.48
N PHE A 95 -0.56 -9.61 -7.33
CA PHE A 95 -0.27 -10.98 -6.92
C PHE A 95 -1.55 -11.83 -6.82
N TYR A 96 -2.62 -11.29 -6.26
CA TYR A 96 -3.88 -11.99 -6.14
C TYR A 96 -4.53 -12.29 -7.51
N LEU A 97 -4.47 -11.36 -8.47
CA LEU A 97 -4.90 -11.63 -9.85
C LEU A 97 -4.10 -12.77 -10.49
N PHE A 98 -2.79 -12.84 -10.20
CA PHE A 98 -1.95 -13.94 -10.67
C PHE A 98 -2.38 -15.30 -10.08
N VAL A 99 -2.72 -15.34 -8.78
CA VAL A 99 -3.26 -16.55 -8.13
C VAL A 99 -4.57 -16.99 -8.78
N ILE A 100 -5.51 -16.07 -9.03
CA ILE A 100 -6.76 -16.38 -9.75
C ILE A 100 -6.46 -16.95 -11.14
N GLY A 101 -5.53 -16.33 -11.88
CA GLY A 101 -5.10 -16.81 -13.20
C GLY A 101 -4.52 -18.22 -13.17
N MET A 102 -3.67 -18.54 -12.19
CA MET A 102 -3.14 -19.89 -12.00
C MET A 102 -4.26 -20.91 -11.73
N VAL A 103 -5.21 -20.58 -10.88
CA VAL A 103 -6.36 -21.46 -10.59
C VAL A 103 -7.17 -21.74 -11.86
N LEU A 104 -7.44 -20.72 -12.68
CA LEU A 104 -8.13 -20.86 -13.96
C LEU A 104 -7.38 -21.79 -14.92
N VAL A 105 -6.06 -21.63 -15.05
CA VAL A 105 -5.23 -22.47 -15.93
C VAL A 105 -5.21 -23.92 -15.47
N ILE A 106 -5.02 -24.17 -14.17
CA ILE A 106 -5.00 -25.52 -13.59
C ILE A 106 -6.36 -26.20 -13.80
N ALA A 107 -7.46 -25.49 -13.55
CA ALA A 107 -8.79 -26.04 -13.69
C ALA A 107 -9.18 -26.30 -15.16
N LYS A 108 -8.72 -25.46 -16.10
CA LYS A 108 -8.89 -25.71 -17.55
C LYS A 108 -8.11 -26.94 -18.02
N ARG A 109 -6.93 -27.21 -17.47
CA ARG A 109 -6.13 -28.41 -17.80
C ARG A 109 -6.72 -29.71 -17.24
N ARG A 110 -7.53 -29.65 -16.18
CA ARG A 110 -8.20 -30.84 -15.63
C ARG A 110 -9.47 -31.16 -16.43
N LYS A 111 -9.66 -32.45 -16.73
CA LYS A 111 -10.80 -33.00 -17.51
C LYS A 111 -12.19 -32.62 -16.97
N ASN A 112 -12.28 -32.20 -15.70
CA ASN A 112 -13.53 -31.88 -15.01
C ASN A 112 -13.96 -30.40 -15.09
N GLY A 113 -13.13 -29.54 -15.69
CA GLY A 113 -13.40 -28.12 -15.89
C GLY A 113 -13.79 -27.33 -14.64
N ILE A 114 -14.11 -26.05 -14.84
CA ILE A 114 -14.79 -25.22 -13.84
C ILE A 114 -16.29 -25.32 -14.14
N GLY A 115 -17.10 -25.67 -13.15
CA GLY A 115 -18.57 -25.63 -13.28
C GLY A 115 -19.03 -24.19 -13.55
N LYS A 116 -20.09 -23.99 -14.34
CA LYS A 116 -20.57 -22.64 -14.70
C LYS A 116 -20.88 -21.79 -13.45
N GLU A 117 -21.34 -22.42 -12.37
CA GLU A 117 -21.57 -21.75 -11.08
C GLU A 117 -20.32 -21.08 -10.48
N TYR A 118 -19.14 -21.66 -10.67
CA TYR A 118 -17.88 -21.11 -10.13
C TYR A 118 -17.30 -20.00 -11.01
N LEU A 119 -17.71 -19.93 -12.28
CA LEU A 119 -17.26 -18.88 -13.19
C LEU A 119 -17.74 -17.50 -12.71
N LEU A 120 -18.99 -17.41 -12.25
CA LEU A 120 -19.57 -16.19 -11.71
C LEU A 120 -18.82 -15.72 -10.45
N ILE A 121 -18.46 -16.65 -9.57
CA ILE A 121 -17.67 -16.37 -8.37
C ILE A 121 -16.32 -15.78 -8.78
N ILE A 122 -15.61 -16.42 -9.72
CA ILE A 122 -14.30 -15.96 -10.18
C ILE A 122 -14.38 -14.56 -10.81
N ILE A 123 -15.40 -14.28 -11.62
CA ILE A 123 -15.62 -12.95 -12.20
C ILE A 123 -15.81 -11.92 -11.09
N GLY A 124 -16.60 -12.24 -10.06
CA GLY A 124 -16.77 -11.38 -8.88
C GLY A 124 -15.44 -11.13 -8.15
N LEU A 125 -14.61 -12.17 -7.97
CA LEU A 125 -13.29 -12.04 -7.35
C LEU A 125 -12.36 -11.12 -8.14
N VAL A 126 -12.29 -11.30 -9.46
CA VAL A 126 -11.51 -10.43 -10.35
C VAL A 126 -11.98 -8.98 -10.22
N GLY A 127 -13.30 -8.76 -10.21
CA GLY A 127 -13.89 -7.42 -10.04
C GLY A 127 -13.50 -6.76 -8.72
N ILE A 128 -13.61 -7.49 -7.60
CA ILE A 128 -13.24 -6.99 -6.26
C ILE A 128 -11.75 -6.66 -6.20
N THR A 129 -10.89 -7.56 -6.68
CA THR A 129 -9.44 -7.35 -6.69
C THR A 129 -9.06 -6.15 -7.55
N PHE A 130 -9.69 -5.99 -8.71
CA PHE A 130 -9.46 -4.84 -9.58
C PHE A 130 -9.90 -3.53 -8.91
N TYR A 131 -11.06 -3.51 -8.27
CA TYR A 131 -11.56 -2.35 -7.53
C TYR A 131 -10.59 -1.88 -6.43
N TYR A 132 -10.14 -2.80 -5.57
CA TYR A 132 -9.17 -2.44 -4.53
C TYR A 132 -7.81 -2.05 -5.09
N GLY A 133 -7.35 -2.71 -6.15
CA GLY A 133 -6.12 -2.35 -6.85
C GLY A 133 -6.17 -0.93 -7.43
N LEU A 134 -7.32 -0.53 -8.00
CA LEU A 134 -7.55 0.82 -8.48
C LEU A 134 -7.53 1.86 -7.35
N ILE A 135 -8.26 1.61 -6.26
CA ILE A 135 -8.26 2.51 -5.09
C ILE A 135 -6.83 2.68 -4.55
N ALA A 136 -6.09 1.59 -4.41
CA ALA A 136 -4.72 1.63 -3.95
C ALA A 136 -3.81 2.40 -4.91
N SER A 137 -4.03 2.27 -6.23
CA SER A 137 -3.26 2.99 -7.24
C SER A 137 -3.54 4.50 -7.21
N ILE A 138 -4.80 4.89 -7.04
CA ILE A 138 -5.20 6.30 -6.87
C ILE A 138 -4.59 6.86 -5.59
N GLY A 139 -4.71 6.12 -4.47
CA GLY A 139 -4.11 6.50 -3.20
C GLY A 139 -2.59 6.65 -3.28
N LEU A 140 -1.91 5.73 -3.97
CA LEU A 140 -0.48 5.81 -4.20
C LEU A 140 -0.09 7.08 -4.96
N ASN A 141 -0.82 7.42 -6.02
CA ASN A 141 -0.56 8.63 -6.79
C ASN A 141 -0.81 9.90 -5.96
N HIS A 142 -1.86 9.90 -5.13
CA HIS A 142 -2.12 11.00 -4.21
C HIS A 142 -0.98 11.18 -3.20
N SER A 143 -0.56 10.10 -2.53
CA SER A 143 0.52 10.18 -1.54
C SER A 143 1.87 10.56 -2.16
N LEU A 144 2.15 10.17 -3.41
CA LEU A 144 3.34 10.62 -4.15
C LEU A 144 3.32 12.13 -4.40
N ARG A 145 2.17 12.66 -4.82
CA ARG A 145 2.01 14.09 -5.09
C ARG A 145 2.08 14.92 -3.80
N ASP A 146 1.49 14.43 -2.72
CA ASP A 146 1.57 15.10 -1.42
C ASP A 146 3.03 15.09 -0.91
N ALA A 147 3.72 13.95 -0.98
CA ALA A 147 5.12 13.87 -0.59
C ALA A 147 5.99 14.84 -1.41
N GLU A 148 5.72 14.99 -2.71
CA GLU A 148 6.41 15.97 -3.56
C GLU A 148 6.12 17.41 -3.12
N PHE A 149 4.85 17.75 -2.91
CA PHE A 149 4.40 19.09 -2.52
C PHE A 149 5.04 19.53 -1.20
N TYR A 150 4.94 18.69 -0.15
CA TYR A 150 5.50 19.02 1.15
C TYR A 150 7.04 18.99 1.14
N TYR A 151 7.66 18.09 0.37
CA TYR A 151 9.12 18.10 0.20
C TYR A 151 9.60 19.42 -0.40
N LEU A 152 8.96 19.91 -1.47
CA LEU A 152 9.32 21.17 -2.12
C LEU A 152 9.09 22.37 -1.20
N GLY A 153 8.00 22.39 -0.43
CA GLY A 153 7.73 23.46 0.54
C GLY A 153 8.74 23.53 1.69
N LEU A 154 9.27 22.38 2.12
CA LEU A 154 10.21 22.29 3.23
C LEU A 154 11.66 22.68 2.88
N ILE A 155 12.02 22.65 1.59
CA ILE A 155 13.39 22.97 1.13
C ILE A 155 13.53 24.37 0.53
N GLN A 156 12.43 25.13 0.44
CA GLN A 156 12.41 26.52 -0.03
C GLN A 156 12.64 27.49 1.13
#